data_AF-A0A248VNR2-F1
#
_entry.id   AF-A0A248VNR2-F1
#
_cell.length_a   1.000
_cell.length_b   1.000
_cell.length_c   1.000
_cell.angle_alpha   90.00
_cell.angle_beta   90.00
_cell.angle_gamma   90.00
#
_symmetry.space_group_name_H-M   'P 1'
#
loop_
_entity.id
_entity.type
_entity.pdbx_description
1 polymer ?
#
loop_
_entity_poly.entity_id
_entity_poly.type
_entity_poly.pdbx_seq_one_letter_code
_entity_poly.pdbx_strand_id
1 'polypeptide(L)'
;MTDSILSTKALHRLIDSAAGEFAVAEETLVDLGALFEAIVAATKGHELAHRLAALGARTAEEYRDSFEGMKEGYNEHSRNIVEAMKAHRSKCPYVCSAEYSSQEFTA
;
A
#
# COMPACT_ATOMS: atom_id res chain seq x y z
N MET A 1 23.91 -3.38 -17.49
CA MET A 1 22.88 -2.96 -16.52
C MET A 1 22.43 -4.23 -15.82
N THR A 2 22.72 -4.36 -14.53
CA THR A 2 22.41 -5.55 -13.76
C THR A 2 20.92 -5.56 -13.46
N ASP A 3 20.16 -6.38 -14.19
CA ASP A 3 18.79 -6.74 -13.84
C ASP A 3 18.83 -7.43 -12.48
N SER A 4 18.62 -6.64 -11.42
CA SER A 4 18.48 -7.17 -10.07
C SER A 4 17.13 -7.86 -10.00
N ILE A 5 17.13 -9.18 -10.20
CA ILE A 5 15.97 -10.03 -10.00
C ILE A 5 15.64 -9.97 -8.50
N LEU A 6 14.74 -9.07 -8.12
CA LEU A 6 14.20 -8.98 -6.77
C LEU A 6 13.60 -10.33 -6.38
N SER A 7 14.06 -10.90 -5.27
CA SER A 7 13.47 -12.14 -4.76
C SER A 7 11.98 -11.93 -4.44
N THR A 8 11.16 -12.97 -4.64
CA THR A 8 9.72 -12.95 -4.32
C THR A 8 9.44 -12.46 -2.90
N LYS A 9 10.30 -12.84 -1.93
CA LYS A 9 10.17 -12.40 -0.53
C LYS A 9 10.43 -10.90 -0.36
N ALA A 10 11.42 -10.35 -1.06
CA ALA A 10 11.72 -8.93 -1.01
C ALA A 10 10.58 -8.11 -1.63
N LEU A 11 10.01 -8.60 -2.73
CA LEU A 11 8.87 -7.97 -3.39
C LEU A 11 7.61 -7.97 -2.52
N HIS A 12 7.27 -9.08 -1.86
CA HIS A 12 6.14 -9.10 -0.90
C HIS A 12 6.34 -8.09 0.24
N ARG A 13 7.56 -7.99 0.80
CA ARG A 13 7.84 -6.99 1.84
C ARG A 13 7.64 -5.56 1.35
N LEU A 14 8.05 -5.24 0.13
CA LEU A 14 7.82 -3.92 -0.46
C LEU A 14 6.33 -3.64 -0.65
N ILE A 15 5.56 -4.65 -1.05
CA ILE A 15 4.11 -4.53 -1.19
C ILE A 15 3.46 -4.28 0.18
N ASP A 16 3.80 -5.08 1.18
CA ASP A 16 3.27 -4.96 2.54
C ASP A 16 3.63 -3.61 3.17
N SER A 17 4.88 -3.14 2.99
CA SER A 17 5.32 -1.84 3.49
C SER A 17 4.55 -0.70 2.85
N ALA A 18 4.41 -0.69 1.52
CA ALA A 18 3.65 0.34 0.83
C ALA A 18 2.17 0.33 1.22
N ALA A 19 1.55 -0.85 1.36
CA ALA A 19 0.17 -0.97 1.85
C ALA A 19 0.01 -0.37 3.26
N GLY A 20 0.99 -0.56 4.15
CA GLY A 20 1.03 0.07 5.46
C GLY A 20 1.14 1.59 5.39
N GLU A 21 1.99 2.12 4.49
CA GLU A 21 2.11 3.57 4.27
C GLU A 21 0.81 4.19 3.73
N PHE A 22 0.11 3.50 2.83
CA PHE A 22 -1.22 3.92 2.37
C PHE A 22 -2.22 3.97 3.53
N ALA A 23 -2.26 2.94 4.39
CA ALA A 23 -3.18 2.94 5.52
C ALA A 23 -2.96 4.14 6.48
N VAL A 24 -1.70 4.47 6.76
CA VAL A 24 -1.36 5.64 7.61
C VAL A 24 -1.75 6.96 6.94
N ALA A 25 -1.52 7.08 5.63
CA ALA A 25 -1.90 8.28 4.87
C ALA A 25 -3.42 8.48 4.83
N GLU A 26 -4.18 7.39 4.69
CA GLU A 26 -5.65 7.41 4.72
C GLU A 26 -6.18 7.93 6.07
N GLU A 27 -5.66 7.41 7.19
CA GLU A 27 -6.00 7.86 8.54
C GLU A 27 -5.69 9.36 8.72
N THR A 28 -4.51 9.79 8.27
CA THR A 28 -4.08 11.20 8.37
C THR A 28 -5.00 12.14 7.60
N LEU A 29 -5.49 11.74 6.43
CA LEU A 29 -6.42 12.56 5.63
C LEU A 29 -7.79 12.67 6.29
N VAL A 30 -8.27 11.58 6.90
CA VAL A 30 -9.52 11.59 7.68
C VAL A 30 -9.42 12.55 8.86
N ASP A 31 -8.32 12.49 9.62
CA ASP A 31 -8.07 13.37 10.76
C ASP A 31 -7.99 14.85 10.34
N LEU A 32 -7.34 15.14 9.21
CA LEU A 32 -7.23 16.48 8.66
C LEU A 32 -8.62 17.05 8.31
N GLY A 33 -9.47 16.25 7.66
CA GLY A 33 -10.84 16.63 7.34
C GLY A 33 -11.66 16.93 8.60
N ALA A 34 -11.61 16.03 9.58
CA ALA A 34 -12.32 16.19 10.86
C ALA A 34 -11.87 17.44 11.63
N LEU A 35 -10.57 17.78 11.60
CA LEU A 35 -10.03 18.98 12.23
C LEU A 35 -10.61 20.25 11.60
N PHE A 36 -10.67 20.32 10.26
CA PHE A 36 -11.26 21.48 9.59
C PHE A 36 -12.76 21.61 9.84
N GLU A 37 -13.51 20.49 9.84
CA GLU A 37 -14.93 20.48 10.22
C GLU A 37 -15.15 20.98 11.65
N ALA A 38 -14.31 20.57 12.60
CA ALA A 38 -14.37 21.04 13.98
C ALA A 38 -14.11 22.54 14.09
N ILE A 39 -13.15 23.09 13.33
CA ILE A 39 -12.88 24.53 13.28
C ILE A 39 -14.08 25.28 12.67
N VAL A 40 -14.69 24.77 11.60
CA VAL A 40 -15.91 25.33 11.01
C VAL A 40 -17.01 25.43 12.07
N ALA A 41 -17.23 24.37 12.86
CA ALA A 41 -18.24 24.34 13.91
C ALA A 41 -17.93 25.31 15.07
N ALA A 42 -16.65 25.45 15.45
CA ALA A 42 -16.23 26.29 16.58
C ALA A 42 -16.27 27.81 16.29
N THR A 43 -16.15 28.22 15.02
CA THR A 43 -15.96 29.64 14.66
C THR A 43 -17.23 30.50 14.65
N LYS A 44 -18.44 29.92 14.80
CA LYS A 44 -19.73 30.61 15.03
C LYS A 44 -19.96 31.92 14.25
N GLY A 45 -19.54 31.99 12.99
CA GLY A 45 -19.77 33.16 12.11
C GLY A 45 -18.61 34.15 11.98
N HIS A 46 -17.41 33.85 12.50
CA HIS A 46 -16.22 34.66 12.22
C HIS A 46 -15.78 34.46 10.76
N GLU A 47 -16.07 35.44 9.90
CA GLU A 47 -16.14 35.27 8.44
C GLU A 47 -14.84 34.74 7.80
N LEU A 48 -13.67 35.25 8.21
CA LEU A 48 -12.38 34.79 7.69
C LEU A 48 -12.01 33.39 8.18
N ALA A 49 -12.15 33.12 9.49
CA ALA A 49 -11.78 31.84 10.07
C ALA A 49 -12.69 30.70 9.56
N HIS A 50 -13.98 30.98 9.39
CA HIS A 50 -14.94 30.06 8.80
C HIS A 50 -14.62 29.76 7.33
N ARG A 51 -14.28 30.78 6.52
CA ARG A 51 -13.89 30.59 5.11
C ARG A 51 -12.59 29.80 4.96
N LEU A 52 -11.61 30.04 5.82
CA LEU A 52 -10.35 29.28 5.83
C LEU A 52 -10.56 27.82 6.22
N ALA A 53 -11.38 27.56 7.24
CA ALA A 53 -11.70 26.20 7.65
C ALA A 53 -12.49 25.45 6.57
N ALA A 54 -13.46 26.11 5.92
CA ALA A 54 -14.19 25.53 4.79
C ALA A 54 -13.29 25.29 3.56
N LEU A 55 -12.28 26.13 3.32
CA LEU A 55 -11.28 25.89 2.30
C LEU A 55 -10.43 24.66 2.65
N GLY A 56 -9.97 24.56 3.89
CA GLY A 56 -9.20 23.40 4.38
C GLY A 56 -9.96 22.08 4.23
N ALA A 57 -11.25 22.06 4.58
CA ALA A 57 -12.10 20.88 4.41
C ALA A 57 -12.22 20.44 2.94
N ARG A 58 -12.43 21.39 2.01
CA ARG A 58 -12.47 21.09 0.56
C ARG A 58 -11.14 20.57 0.04
N THR A 59 -10.03 21.17 0.46
CA THR A 59 -8.69 20.74 0.06
C THR A 59 -8.37 19.35 0.61
N ALA A 60 -8.78 19.03 1.84
CA ALA A 60 -8.64 17.69 2.41
C ALA A 60 -9.40 16.63 1.59
N GLU A 61 -10.63 16.97 1.17
CA GLU A 61 -11.45 16.12 0.30
C GLU A 61 -10.78 15.88 -1.06
N GLU A 62 -10.28 16.93 -1.72
CA GLU A 62 -9.55 16.81 -2.99
C GLU A 62 -8.30 15.91 -2.86
N TYR A 63 -7.57 16.04 -1.75
CA TYR A 63 -6.44 15.14 -1.48
C TYR A 63 -6.86 13.71 -1.24
N ARG A 64 -8.01 13.48 -0.57
CA ARG A 64 -8.57 12.14 -0.38
C ARG A 64 -8.95 11.49 -1.72
N ASP A 65 -9.60 12.23 -2.61
CA ASP A 65 -9.96 11.70 -3.93
C ASP A 65 -8.72 11.35 -4.76
N SER A 66 -7.72 12.24 -4.77
CA SER A 66 -6.45 11.96 -5.45
C SER A 66 -5.70 10.77 -4.83
N PHE A 67 -5.77 10.63 -3.51
CA PHE A 67 -5.17 9.51 -2.79
C PHE A 67 -5.86 8.19 -3.14
N GLU A 68 -7.19 8.16 -3.17
CA GLU A 68 -7.94 6.96 -3.51
C GLU A 68 -7.63 6.46 -4.92
N GLY A 69 -7.55 7.37 -5.90
CA GLY A 69 -7.13 7.02 -7.26
C GLY A 69 -5.71 6.45 -7.32
N MET A 70 -4.79 6.98 -6.52
CA MET A 70 -3.42 6.44 -6.42
C MET A 70 -3.40 5.05 -5.77
N LYS A 71 -4.19 4.85 -4.71
CA LYS A 71 -4.34 3.58 -4.00
C LYS A 71 -4.93 2.50 -4.92
N GLU A 72 -5.96 2.83 -5.70
CA GLU A 72 -6.52 1.92 -6.71
C GLU A 72 -5.47 1.52 -7.75
N GLY A 73 -4.74 2.48 -8.33
CA GLY A 73 -3.69 2.20 -9.31
C GLY A 73 -2.58 1.30 -8.74
N TYR A 74 -2.18 1.54 -7.49
CA TYR A 74 -1.23 0.69 -6.78
C TYR A 74 -1.78 -0.74 -6.56
N ASN A 75 -3.04 -0.87 -6.13
CA ASN A 75 -3.69 -2.15 -5.90
C ASN A 75 -3.84 -2.96 -7.20
N GLU A 76 -4.14 -2.31 -8.31
CA GLU A 76 -4.15 -2.94 -9.63
C GLU A 76 -2.75 -3.41 -10.02
N HIS A 77 -1.74 -2.54 -9.87
CA HIS A 77 -0.36 -2.87 -10.24
C HIS A 77 0.19 -4.06 -9.42
N SER A 78 -0.03 -4.06 -8.11
CA SER A 78 0.40 -5.14 -7.22
C SER A 78 -0.30 -6.47 -7.56
N ARG A 79 -1.60 -6.45 -7.89
CA ARG A 79 -2.34 -7.64 -8.34
C ARG A 79 -1.74 -8.23 -9.62
N ASN A 80 -1.47 -7.39 -10.62
CA ASN A 80 -0.87 -7.81 -11.89
C ASN A 80 0.50 -8.48 -11.69
N ILE A 81 1.32 -7.93 -10.78
CA ILE A 81 2.61 -8.53 -10.42
C ILE A 81 2.42 -9.90 -9.76
N VAL A 82 1.53 -10.01 -8.77
CA VAL A 82 1.26 -11.27 -8.06
C VAL A 82 0.74 -12.35 -9.03
N GLU A 83 -0.13 -11.98 -9.97
CA GLU A 83 -0.64 -12.89 -11.00
C GLU A 83 0.46 -13.35 -11.97
N ALA A 84 1.30 -12.42 -12.44
CA ALA A 84 2.44 -12.75 -13.30
C ALA A 84 3.42 -13.73 -12.62
N MET A 85 3.66 -13.55 -11.32
CA MET A 85 4.51 -14.45 -10.53
C MET A 85 3.90 -15.85 -10.36
N LYS A 86 2.58 -15.94 -10.17
CA LYS A 86 1.87 -17.22 -10.12
C LYS A 86 1.99 -17.96 -11.47
N ALA A 87 1.78 -17.26 -12.59
CA ALA A 87 1.90 -17.83 -13.93
C ALA A 87 3.31 -18.34 -14.24
N HIS A 88 4.35 -17.69 -13.72
CA HIS A 88 5.75 -18.11 -13.88
C HIS A 88 6.08 -19.39 -13.09
N ARG A 89 5.48 -19.59 -11.90
CA ARG A 89 5.64 -20.85 -11.13
C ARG A 89 5.00 -22.05 -11.85
N SER A 90 3.93 -21.84 -12.61
CA SER A 90 3.25 -22.90 -13.37
C SER A 90 4.04 -23.42 -14.58
N LYS A 91 5.05 -22.68 -15.05
CA LYS A 91 5.87 -23.02 -16.23
C LYS A 91 7.23 -23.63 -15.90
N CYS A 92 7.60 -23.73 -14.62
CA CYS A 92 8.82 -24.38 -14.18
C CYS A 92 8.47 -25.76 -13.61
N PRO A 93 8.74 -26.88 -14.32
CA PRO A 93 8.54 -28.19 -13.72
C PRO A 93 9.49 -28.29 -12.52
N TYR A 94 8.93 -28.49 -11.34
CA TYR A 94 9.69 -28.88 -10.16
C TYR A 94 10.49 -30.14 -10.53
N VAL A 95 11.79 -30.01 -10.73
CA VAL A 95 12.68 -31.17 -10.71
C VAL A 95 12.76 -31.58 -9.24
N CYS A 96 11.86 -32.49 -8.86
CA CYS A 96 11.99 -33.25 -7.64
C CYS A 96 13.15 -34.24 -7.86
N SER A 97 14.38 -33.82 -7.58
CA SER A 97 15.47 -34.77 -7.41
C SER A 97 15.45 -35.26 -5.97
N ALA A 98 14.77 -36.38 -5.77
CA ALA A 98 15.03 -37.25 -4.65
C ALA A 98 16.48 -37.73 -4.75
N GLU A 99 17.32 -37.33 -3.80
CA GLU A 99 18.48 -38.13 -3.43
C GLU A 99 18.40 -38.39 -1.93
N TYR A 100 17.76 -39.51 -1.64
CA TYR A 100 18.06 -40.36 -0.49
C TYR A 100 19.57 -40.67 -0.52
N SER A 101 20.28 -40.39 0.57
CA SER A 101 21.46 -41.19 0.91
C SER A 101 21.53 -41.34 2.42
N SER A 102 21.08 -42.51 2.87
CA SER A 102 21.35 -43.04 4.21
C SER A 102 22.79 -43.56 4.24
N GLN A 103 23.58 -43.12 5.22
CA GLN A 103 24.73 -43.84 5.77
C GLN A 103 24.97 -43.27 7.19
N GLU A 104 24.41 -43.94 8.20
CA GLU A 104 25.10 -44.85 9.12
C GLU A 104 25.87 -44.11 10.22
N PHE A 105 25.24 -43.99 11.41
CA PHE A 105 25.97 -43.88 12.68
C PHE A 105 25.76 -45.20 13.42
N THR A 106 26.80 -46.03 13.44
CA THR A 106 26.94 -47.15 14.37
C THR A 106 27.42 -46.64 15.73
N ALA A 107 26.88 -47.33 16.75
CA ALA A 107 27.02 -47.21 18.20
C ALA A 107 28.24 -46.49 18.78
#